data_AF-A0ABD3SE29-F1
#
_entry.id   AF-A0ABD3SE29-F1
#
_cell.length_a   1.000
_cell.length_b   1.000
_cell.length_c   1.000
_cell.angle_alpha   90.00
_cell.angle_beta   90.00
_cell.angle_gamma   90.00
#
_symmetry.space_group_name_H-M   'P 1'
#
loop_
_entity.id
_entity.type
_entity.pdbx_description
1 polymer ?
#
loop_
_entity_poly.entity_id
_entity_poly.type
_entity_poly.pdbx_seq_one_letter_code
_entity_poly.pdbx_strand_id
1 'polypeptide(L)'
;MRAGILGLIVAIGTTASTAVVSGFKSPLTRTVIAATANRPVAAIFPSAMAATSVDNNNDAPEADHVLYDVPVSNNGARCRIVLYKKNISRDRVNIISPASIGGLKSAEYKRLSPLGLMPCLSIRKAAPYDGPSSLAESDTIARYLLNEYSDVGPSFQPDNPRSNQICRWHDMYLTPIQGCMYKPSSRLPFGDYPDRKSAISAYRTNLNIIEGFMAEEDGMTGTGSPSSSPSYLCGGGEVSLADATLFPSCVFASYMLPKFDEDPTRPMPPLPPRLTGWFDDLRSNDEAFSRVYREIMDTLVTSWEGTNRRWDDIWLAGLRDTAPSTIFDEIISGDIPADVVREDEHVLAFRDINPMAPVHVLIIPKDRAGLTSLRKATAEHTNILGRMLLAAGEIANDETLGFGDGARIVINDGPDGGQEVNHLHVHVLGGRKMGRTFG
;
A
#
# COMPACT_ATOMS: atom_id res chain seq x y z
N MET A 1 45.26 37.46 34.03
CA MET A 1 44.83 38.66 34.77
C MET A 1 43.57 38.32 35.57
N ARG A 2 43.64 38.51 36.91
CA ARG A 2 42.57 38.65 37.93
C ARG A 2 41.48 37.56 37.98
N ALA A 3 41.53 36.65 38.97
CA ALA A 3 40.92 36.77 40.34
C ALA A 3 39.39 36.58 40.28
N GLY A 4 38.70 35.71 41.02
CA GLY A 4 38.94 35.07 42.32
C GLY A 4 37.66 35.30 43.16
N ILE A 5 37.17 34.28 43.88
CA ILE A 5 36.61 34.36 45.25
C ILE A 5 36.05 32.99 45.66
N LEU A 6 36.37 32.66 46.91
CA LEU A 6 36.20 31.44 47.69
C LEU A 6 35.03 31.62 48.68
N GLY A 7 34.49 30.52 49.22
CA GLY A 7 33.79 30.52 50.52
C GLY A 7 32.60 29.53 50.61
N LEU A 8 32.39 28.70 51.65
CA LEU A 8 33.18 27.72 52.43
C LEU A 8 32.35 27.36 53.71
N ILE A 9 31.99 26.06 53.91
CA ILE A 9 31.78 25.27 55.19
C ILE A 9 30.54 25.69 56.07
N VAL A 10 29.77 24.86 56.85
CA VAL A 10 29.95 23.72 57.80
C VAL A 10 28.59 22.98 58.01
N ALA A 11 28.46 21.64 57.89
CA ALA A 11 28.34 20.54 58.90
C ALA A 11 27.49 20.82 60.19
N ILE A 12 26.76 19.91 60.86
CA ILE A 12 27.07 18.62 61.55
C ILE A 12 25.69 18.01 61.99
N GLY A 13 25.34 16.70 61.91
CA GLY A 13 25.66 15.57 62.81
C GLY A 13 24.49 14.54 62.85
N THR A 14 24.72 13.23 62.59
CA THR A 14 24.72 12.05 63.52
C THR A 14 23.47 11.88 64.41
N THR A 15 22.74 10.73 64.45
CA THR A 15 23.15 9.41 64.98
C THR A 15 22.24 8.24 64.53
N ALA A 16 22.73 7.00 64.72
CA ALA A 16 22.14 5.71 64.37
C ALA A 16 21.20 5.10 65.45
N SER A 17 20.34 4.13 65.09
CA SER A 17 20.44 2.70 65.54
C SER A 17 19.18 1.84 65.21
N THR A 18 19.44 0.67 64.59
CA THR A 18 18.81 -0.68 64.74
C THR A 18 17.30 -0.90 64.94
N ALA A 19 16.67 -1.74 64.08
CA ALA A 19 16.08 -3.05 64.44
C ALA A 19 15.35 -3.79 63.27
N VAL A 20 15.83 -5.01 62.96
CA VAL A 20 15.15 -6.32 62.76
C VAL A 20 13.91 -6.50 61.86
N VAL A 21 14.13 -7.21 60.74
CA VAL A 21 13.42 -8.38 60.14
C VAL A 21 11.93 -8.64 60.48
N SER A 22 11.06 -8.70 59.45
CA SER A 22 10.30 -9.92 59.06
C SER A 22 9.20 -9.67 58.00
N GLY A 23 9.04 -10.62 57.08
CA GLY A 23 7.73 -11.09 56.61
C GLY A 23 7.01 -10.29 55.51
N PHE A 24 7.34 -10.52 54.24
CA PHE A 24 6.43 -10.21 53.13
C PHE A 24 5.35 -11.31 53.01
N LYS A 25 4.08 -10.94 53.23
CA LYS A 25 2.89 -11.59 52.67
C LYS A 25 2.03 -10.52 52.01
N SER A 26 1.61 -10.78 50.76
CA SER A 26 0.66 -10.02 49.94
C SER A 26 -0.74 -9.98 50.61
N PRO A 27 -1.82 -9.40 50.01
CA PRO A 27 -1.98 -8.75 48.69
C PRO A 27 -2.86 -7.47 48.69
N LEU A 28 -2.57 -6.43 47.89
CA LEU A 28 -3.58 -5.40 47.59
C LEU A 28 -3.45 -4.84 46.16
N THR A 29 -4.46 -5.21 45.37
CA THR A 29 -5.27 -4.37 44.47
C THR A 29 -4.56 -3.37 43.56
N ARG A 30 -4.53 -3.74 42.28
CA ARG A 30 -4.15 -2.94 41.12
C ARG A 30 -5.36 -2.08 40.70
N THR A 31 -5.30 -0.77 40.94
CA THR A 31 -6.23 0.18 40.31
C THR A 31 -5.72 0.49 38.91
N VAL A 32 -6.33 -0.12 37.89
CA VAL A 32 -6.16 0.27 36.48
C VAL A 32 -7.31 1.19 36.12
N ILE A 33 -6.99 2.42 35.75
CA ILE A 33 -7.93 3.37 35.14
C ILE A 33 -8.20 2.86 33.73
N ALA A 34 -9.44 2.39 33.49
CA ALA A 34 -9.92 1.96 32.20
C ALA A 34 -10.26 3.19 31.33
N ALA A 35 -9.48 3.43 30.28
CA ALA A 35 -9.90 4.26 29.16
C ALA A 35 -10.69 3.37 28.18
N THR A 36 -12.00 3.55 28.14
CA THR A 36 -12.93 2.88 27.23
C THR A 36 -12.85 3.49 25.84
N ALA A 37 -12.31 2.74 24.86
CA ALA A 37 -12.64 2.89 23.45
C ALA A 37 -12.28 1.60 22.70
N ASN A 38 -13.24 0.69 22.58
CA ASN A 38 -13.25 -0.35 21.54
C ASN A 38 -14.71 -0.75 21.31
N ARG A 39 -15.34 -0.15 20.30
CA ARG A 39 -16.53 -0.73 19.67
C ARG A 39 -16.04 -1.48 18.43
N PRO A 40 -16.22 -2.80 18.32
CA PRO A 40 -15.98 -3.49 17.07
C PRO A 40 -17.09 -3.10 16.09
N VAL A 41 -16.72 -2.67 14.89
CA VAL A 41 -17.65 -2.61 13.76
C VAL A 41 -18.01 -4.06 13.44
N ALA A 42 -19.24 -4.45 13.74
CA ALA A 42 -19.75 -5.76 13.40
C ALA A 42 -19.89 -5.86 11.87
N ALA A 43 -18.91 -6.48 11.22
CA ALA A 43 -19.06 -6.96 9.86
C ALA A 43 -20.01 -8.18 9.90
N ILE A 44 -21.28 -7.94 9.62
CA ILE A 44 -22.26 -9.01 9.41
C ILE A 44 -22.01 -9.56 8.00
N PHE A 45 -21.15 -10.57 7.89
CA PHE A 45 -21.04 -11.40 6.70
C PHE A 45 -22.09 -12.51 6.78
N PRO A 46 -23.05 -12.60 5.83
CA PRO A 46 -23.87 -13.80 5.71
C PRO A 46 -22.99 -14.99 5.33
N SER A 47 -23.31 -16.13 5.93
CA SER A 47 -22.62 -17.41 5.78
C SER A 47 -22.31 -17.76 4.32
N ALA A 48 -21.10 -18.30 4.11
CA ALA A 48 -20.52 -18.65 2.82
C ALA A 48 -21.47 -19.49 1.95
N MET A 49 -21.96 -18.88 0.86
CA MET A 49 -22.19 -19.62 -0.38
C MET A 49 -20.90 -19.58 -1.18
N ALA A 50 -20.45 -20.75 -1.62
CA ALA A 50 -19.21 -20.95 -2.34
C ALA A 50 -19.03 -19.89 -3.44
N ALA A 51 -18.06 -19.01 -3.23
CA ALA A 51 -17.64 -18.04 -4.22
C ALA A 51 -17.01 -18.82 -5.38
N THR A 52 -17.62 -18.72 -6.56
CA THR A 52 -16.95 -19.10 -7.79
C THR A 52 -15.72 -18.21 -7.93
N SER A 53 -14.54 -18.84 -7.81
CA SER A 53 -13.26 -18.26 -8.18
C SER A 53 -13.35 -17.64 -9.57
N VAL A 54 -12.56 -16.60 -9.84
CA VAL A 54 -12.22 -16.28 -11.22
C VAL A 54 -11.60 -17.55 -11.80
N ASP A 55 -12.38 -18.29 -12.59
CA ASP A 55 -11.91 -19.47 -13.31
C ASP A 55 -10.68 -19.04 -14.11
N ASN A 56 -9.50 -19.42 -13.62
CA ASN A 56 -8.21 -19.27 -14.32
C ASN A 56 -8.10 -20.23 -15.51
N ASN A 57 -9.22 -20.82 -15.93
CA ASN A 57 -9.30 -21.68 -17.09
C ASN A 57 -9.10 -20.84 -18.35
N ASN A 58 -7.95 -21.06 -19.00
CA ASN A 58 -7.58 -20.57 -20.34
C ASN A 58 -8.49 -21.13 -21.47
N ASP A 59 -9.73 -21.52 -21.17
CA ASP A 59 -10.55 -22.43 -21.99
C ASP A 59 -11.17 -21.81 -23.24
N ALA A 60 -10.92 -20.52 -23.52
CA ALA A 60 -11.37 -19.86 -24.75
C ALA A 60 -10.17 -19.39 -25.61
N PRO A 61 -9.41 -20.32 -26.23
CA PRO A 61 -8.33 -19.96 -27.15
C PRO A 61 -8.84 -19.24 -28.42
N GLU A 62 -10.12 -19.40 -28.77
CA GLU A 62 -10.76 -18.83 -29.98
C GLU A 62 -11.51 -17.51 -29.76
N ALA A 63 -11.42 -16.89 -28.57
CA ALA A 63 -12.19 -15.67 -28.31
C ALA A 63 -11.86 -14.54 -29.31
N ASP A 64 -12.89 -13.79 -29.74
CA ASP A 64 -12.75 -12.68 -30.69
C ASP A 64 -11.68 -11.67 -30.21
N HIS A 65 -11.62 -11.42 -28.89
CA HIS A 65 -10.63 -10.58 -28.23
C HIS A 65 -10.18 -11.17 -26.89
N VAL A 66 -9.03 -10.68 -26.40
CA VAL A 66 -8.51 -11.05 -25.09
C VAL A 66 -8.16 -9.83 -24.26
N LEU A 67 -8.78 -9.69 -23.09
CA LEU A 67 -8.47 -8.68 -22.09
C LEU A 67 -7.45 -9.25 -21.09
N TYR A 68 -6.24 -8.71 -21.11
CA TYR A 68 -5.24 -9.00 -20.10
C TYR A 68 -5.50 -8.16 -18.85
N ASP A 69 -5.91 -8.82 -17.78
CA ASP A 69 -6.25 -8.20 -16.49
C ASP A 69 -6.06 -9.16 -15.31
N VAL A 70 -6.09 -8.62 -14.09
CA VAL A 70 -6.18 -9.39 -12.84
C VAL A 70 -7.29 -8.84 -11.93
N PRO A 71 -7.85 -9.65 -11.02
CA PRO A 71 -9.01 -9.24 -10.21
C PRO A 71 -8.82 -7.96 -9.38
N VAL A 72 -7.60 -7.69 -8.89
CA VAL A 72 -7.25 -6.51 -8.07
C VAL A 72 -6.82 -5.28 -8.89
N SER A 73 -6.96 -5.32 -10.21
CA SER A 73 -6.63 -4.19 -11.09
C SER A 73 -7.78 -3.16 -11.12
N ASN A 74 -7.54 -1.93 -10.66
CA ASN A 74 -8.54 -0.84 -10.74
C ASN A 74 -8.94 -0.52 -12.17
N ASN A 75 -7.94 -0.29 -13.02
CA ASN A 75 -8.18 0.07 -14.41
C ASN A 75 -8.81 -1.09 -15.19
N GLY A 76 -8.46 -2.33 -14.88
CA GLY A 76 -9.10 -3.50 -15.48
C GLY A 76 -10.51 -3.75 -15.00
N ALA A 77 -10.80 -3.47 -13.73
CA ALA A 77 -12.14 -3.53 -13.16
C ALA A 77 -13.13 -2.61 -13.91
N ARG A 78 -12.67 -1.44 -14.40
CA ARG A 78 -13.48 -0.58 -15.30
C ARG A 78 -13.98 -1.35 -16.51
N CYS A 79 -13.09 -2.06 -17.20
CA CYS A 79 -13.43 -2.86 -18.38
C CYS A 79 -14.31 -4.06 -18.01
N ARG A 80 -14.01 -4.74 -16.89
CA ARG A 80 -14.84 -5.87 -16.40
C ARG A 80 -16.27 -5.46 -16.09
N ILE A 81 -16.49 -4.29 -15.48
CA ILE A 81 -17.83 -3.77 -15.23
C ILE A 81 -18.59 -3.63 -16.56
N VAL A 82 -17.97 -3.06 -17.60
CA VAL A 82 -18.58 -2.94 -18.93
C VAL A 82 -18.93 -4.32 -19.51
N LEU A 83 -18.00 -5.27 -19.48
CA LEU A 83 -18.22 -6.64 -19.98
C LEU A 83 -19.39 -7.32 -19.27
N TYR A 84 -19.42 -7.25 -17.93
CA TYR A 84 -20.45 -7.90 -17.11
C TYR A 84 -21.81 -7.23 -17.29
N LYS A 85 -21.90 -5.90 -17.36
CA LYS A 85 -23.17 -5.17 -17.57
C LYS A 85 -23.81 -5.44 -18.91
N LYS A 86 -22.99 -5.58 -19.94
CA LYS A 86 -23.46 -5.86 -21.31
C LYS A 86 -23.64 -7.36 -21.55
N ASN A 87 -23.38 -8.19 -20.54
CA ASN A 87 -23.44 -9.65 -20.60
C ASN A 87 -22.62 -10.21 -21.78
N ILE A 88 -21.43 -9.66 -21.99
CA ILE A 88 -20.52 -10.10 -23.04
C ILE A 88 -19.89 -11.43 -22.61
N SER A 89 -20.06 -12.45 -23.45
CA SER A 89 -19.61 -13.81 -23.19
C SER A 89 -18.09 -13.97 -23.36
N ARG A 90 -17.54 -15.03 -22.75
CA ARG A 90 -16.07 -15.29 -22.76
C ARG A 90 -15.54 -15.68 -24.15
N ASP A 91 -16.38 -16.23 -25.00
CA ASP A 91 -16.14 -16.50 -26.42
C ASP A 91 -16.02 -15.21 -27.24
N ARG A 92 -16.57 -14.08 -26.79
CA ARG A 92 -16.33 -12.77 -27.42
C ARG A 92 -15.12 -12.07 -26.81
N VAL A 93 -15.08 -11.96 -25.48
CA VAL A 93 -13.94 -11.36 -24.77
C VAL A 93 -13.51 -12.25 -23.62
N ASN A 94 -12.38 -12.92 -23.77
CA ASN A 94 -11.79 -13.71 -22.70
C ASN A 94 -10.89 -12.84 -21.82
N ILE A 95 -10.98 -13.01 -20.49
CA ILE A 95 -10.17 -12.27 -19.52
C ILE A 95 -9.09 -13.21 -19.01
N ILE A 96 -7.82 -12.89 -19.23
CA ILE A 96 -6.69 -13.74 -18.80
C ILE A 96 -5.63 -12.94 -18.06
N SER A 97 -4.92 -13.60 -17.14
CA SER A 97 -3.78 -12.98 -16.46
C SER A 97 -2.62 -12.76 -17.43
N PRO A 98 -1.93 -11.60 -17.40
CA PRO A 98 -0.68 -11.40 -18.12
C PRO A 98 0.39 -12.45 -17.82
N ALA A 99 0.33 -13.11 -16.66
CA ALA A 99 1.24 -14.20 -16.30
C ALA A 99 1.19 -15.37 -17.30
N SER A 100 0.07 -15.56 -18.01
CA SER A 100 -0.06 -16.56 -19.07
C SER A 100 0.90 -16.37 -20.24
N ILE A 101 1.41 -15.16 -20.44
CA ILE A 101 2.38 -14.80 -21.49
C ILE A 101 3.67 -14.22 -20.90
N GLY A 102 4.07 -14.69 -19.72
CA GLY A 102 5.32 -14.31 -19.06
C GLY A 102 5.25 -13.08 -18.15
N GLY A 103 4.07 -12.46 -17.98
CA GLY A 103 3.84 -11.36 -17.05
C GLY A 103 4.23 -9.99 -17.58
N LEU A 104 3.94 -8.95 -16.77
CA LEU A 104 4.00 -7.53 -17.17
C LEU A 104 5.38 -7.05 -17.66
N LYS A 105 6.45 -7.70 -17.19
CA LYS A 105 7.83 -7.33 -17.55
C LYS A 105 8.35 -8.08 -18.78
N SER A 106 7.64 -9.11 -19.25
CA SER A 106 8.07 -9.94 -20.38
C SER A 106 8.13 -9.16 -21.68
N ALA A 107 9.01 -9.58 -22.59
CA ALA A 107 9.06 -9.05 -23.94
C ALA A 107 7.75 -9.30 -24.70
N GLU A 108 7.04 -10.39 -24.38
CA GLU A 108 5.77 -10.74 -25.02
C GLU A 108 4.63 -9.81 -24.63
N TYR A 109 4.42 -9.58 -23.33
CA TYR A 109 3.43 -8.61 -22.87
C TYR A 109 3.75 -7.17 -23.33
N LYS A 110 5.03 -6.78 -23.29
CA LYS A 110 5.46 -5.44 -23.72
C LYS A 110 5.25 -5.16 -25.21
N ARG A 111 5.12 -6.18 -26.06
CA ARG A 111 4.70 -5.97 -27.46
C ARG A 111 3.24 -5.51 -27.57
N LEU A 112 2.40 -5.89 -26.60
CA LEU A 112 0.97 -5.52 -26.57
C LEU A 112 0.75 -4.20 -25.80
N SER A 113 1.44 -4.03 -24.67
CA SER A 113 1.40 -2.86 -23.79
C SER A 113 2.82 -2.39 -23.49
N PRO A 114 3.38 -1.43 -24.26
CA PRO A 114 4.78 -1.03 -24.15
C PRO A 114 5.23 -0.56 -22.77
N LEU A 115 4.32 0.03 -21.98
CA LEU A 115 4.59 0.46 -20.61
C LEU A 115 4.53 -0.70 -19.59
N GLY A 116 4.10 -1.90 -20.01
CA GLY A 116 3.91 -3.05 -19.12
C GLY A 116 2.78 -2.83 -18.11
N LEU A 117 1.80 -1.97 -18.44
CA LEU A 117 0.66 -1.66 -17.58
C LEU A 117 -0.57 -2.49 -17.98
N MET A 118 -1.48 -2.65 -17.01
CA MET A 118 -2.80 -3.27 -17.20
C MET A 118 -3.90 -2.21 -17.09
N PRO A 119 -5.06 -2.45 -17.72
CA PRO A 119 -5.36 -3.57 -18.61
C PRO A 119 -4.77 -3.39 -20.01
N CYS A 120 -4.77 -4.45 -20.81
CA CYS A 120 -4.49 -4.40 -22.24
C CYS A 120 -5.46 -5.32 -22.99
N LEU A 121 -6.09 -4.84 -24.06
CA LEU A 121 -6.95 -5.64 -24.92
C LEU A 121 -6.20 -6.03 -26.19
N SER A 122 -6.07 -7.32 -26.48
CA SER A 122 -5.62 -7.83 -27.77
C SER A 122 -6.83 -8.07 -28.68
N ILE A 123 -6.82 -7.41 -29.84
CA ILE A 123 -7.86 -7.51 -30.85
C ILE A 123 -7.45 -8.61 -31.83
N ARG A 124 -8.10 -9.78 -31.77
CA ARG A 124 -7.73 -10.96 -32.59
C ARG A 124 -8.56 -11.08 -33.86
N LYS A 125 -9.88 -10.87 -33.75
CA LYS A 125 -10.74 -10.76 -34.92
C LYS A 125 -10.41 -9.49 -35.68
N ALA A 126 -10.20 -9.61 -36.99
CA ALA A 126 -9.86 -8.49 -37.84
C ALA A 126 -10.88 -7.37 -37.69
N ALA A 127 -10.43 -6.21 -37.18
CA ALA A 127 -11.25 -5.01 -37.19
C ALA A 127 -11.50 -4.60 -38.65
N PRO A 128 -12.66 -4.03 -38.99
CA PRO A 128 -12.97 -3.58 -40.35
C PRO A 128 -12.14 -2.36 -40.82
N TYR A 129 -11.10 -1.98 -40.08
CA TYR A 129 -10.25 -0.82 -40.32
C TYR A 129 -8.78 -1.16 -40.04
N ASP A 130 -7.85 -0.44 -40.70
CA ASP A 130 -6.41 -0.49 -40.42
C ASP A 130 -6.14 0.09 -39.01
N GLY A 131 -6.29 -0.77 -38.00
CA GLY A 131 -6.18 -0.43 -36.58
C GLY A 131 -5.06 -1.17 -35.86
N PRO A 132 -4.70 -0.75 -34.65
CA PRO A 132 -3.72 -1.46 -33.84
C PRO A 132 -4.25 -2.83 -33.41
N SER A 133 -3.38 -3.85 -33.37
CA SER A 133 -3.71 -5.20 -32.92
C SER A 133 -3.90 -5.32 -31.39
N SER A 134 -3.65 -4.23 -30.66
CA SER A 134 -3.89 -4.13 -29.23
C SER A 134 -4.26 -2.70 -28.81
N LEU A 135 -5.01 -2.59 -27.72
CA LEU A 135 -5.35 -1.34 -27.07
C LEU A 135 -4.83 -1.37 -25.62
N ALA A 136 -4.18 -0.29 -25.21
CA ALA A 136 -3.84 -0.01 -23.83
C ALA A 136 -4.76 1.11 -23.30
N GLU A 137 -4.69 1.37 -21.99
CA GLU A 137 -5.52 2.33 -21.25
C GLU A 137 -6.99 1.92 -21.12
N SER A 138 -7.48 1.87 -19.88
CA SER A 138 -8.82 1.35 -19.57
C SER A 138 -9.96 2.18 -20.16
N ASP A 139 -9.83 3.51 -20.27
CA ASP A 139 -10.84 4.36 -20.92
C ASP A 139 -10.96 4.04 -22.42
N THR A 140 -9.82 3.93 -23.12
CA THR A 140 -9.77 3.58 -24.55
C THR A 140 -10.38 2.19 -24.79
N ILE A 141 -9.98 1.20 -23.99
CA ILE A 141 -10.51 -0.16 -24.07
C ILE A 141 -12.02 -0.16 -23.79
N ALA A 142 -12.47 0.51 -22.73
CA ALA A 142 -13.89 0.57 -22.39
C ALA A 142 -14.70 1.20 -23.53
N ARG A 143 -14.26 2.32 -24.10
CA ARG A 143 -14.94 2.96 -25.25
C ARG A 143 -14.97 2.08 -26.49
N TYR A 144 -13.89 1.34 -26.76
CA TYR A 144 -13.88 0.34 -27.82
C TYR A 144 -14.94 -0.74 -27.59
N LEU A 145 -15.00 -1.32 -26.39
CA LEU A 145 -15.99 -2.35 -26.04
C LEU A 145 -17.43 -1.81 -26.12
N LEU A 146 -17.67 -0.57 -25.71
CA LEU A 146 -18.99 0.07 -25.84
C LEU A 146 -19.42 0.26 -27.29
N ASN A 147 -18.47 0.57 -28.18
CA ASN A 147 -18.73 0.73 -29.61
C ASN A 147 -18.93 -0.61 -30.32
N GLU A 148 -17.99 -1.55 -30.13
CA GLU A 148 -17.99 -2.89 -30.72
C GLU A 148 -19.25 -3.68 -30.34
N TYR A 149 -19.72 -3.51 -29.10
CA TYR A 149 -20.89 -4.19 -28.56
C TYR A 149 -22.05 -3.22 -28.29
N SER A 150 -22.21 -2.23 -29.16
CA SER A 150 -23.28 -1.22 -29.05
C SER A 150 -24.70 -1.81 -29.18
N ASP A 151 -24.82 -3.01 -29.75
CA ASP A 151 -26.05 -3.74 -29.99
C ASP A 151 -26.57 -4.54 -28.76
N VAL A 152 -25.77 -4.67 -27.70
CA VAL A 152 -26.11 -5.50 -26.52
C VAL A 152 -25.98 -4.73 -25.20
N GLY A 153 -26.99 -4.84 -24.33
CA GLY A 153 -26.97 -4.23 -22.99
C GLY A 153 -26.95 -2.68 -22.99
N PRO A 154 -26.63 -2.04 -21.86
CA PRO A 154 -26.75 -0.58 -21.71
C PRO A 154 -25.66 0.21 -22.47
N SER A 155 -25.95 1.46 -22.81
CA SER A 155 -25.05 2.31 -23.62
C SER A 155 -23.82 2.82 -22.86
N PHE A 156 -23.91 3.01 -21.54
CA PHE A 156 -22.94 3.73 -20.69
C PHE A 156 -22.74 5.22 -21.04
N GLN A 157 -23.57 5.77 -21.94
CA GLN A 157 -23.46 7.13 -22.46
C GLN A 157 -24.73 7.91 -22.17
N PRO A 158 -24.87 8.50 -20.96
CA PRO A 158 -25.99 9.38 -20.68
C PRO A 158 -25.90 10.63 -21.56
N ASP A 159 -27.04 11.26 -21.85
CA ASP A 159 -27.15 12.49 -22.65
C ASP A 159 -26.73 13.75 -21.85
N ASN A 160 -25.55 13.68 -21.24
CA ASN A 160 -24.92 14.80 -20.55
C ASN A 160 -23.40 14.60 -20.47
N PRO A 161 -22.62 15.69 -20.37
CA PRO A 161 -21.17 15.59 -20.36
C PRO A 161 -20.58 15.09 -19.02
N ARG A 162 -21.39 14.93 -17.96
CA ARG A 162 -20.89 14.63 -16.61
C ARG A 162 -20.11 13.33 -16.56
N SER A 163 -20.56 12.32 -17.31
CA SER A 163 -19.87 11.02 -17.34
C SER A 163 -18.43 11.15 -17.83
N ASN A 164 -18.23 11.87 -18.94
CA ASN A 164 -16.89 12.13 -19.46
C ASN A 164 -16.06 13.03 -18.53
N GLN A 165 -16.68 14.01 -17.87
CA GLN A 165 -16.01 14.87 -16.90
C GLN A 165 -15.48 14.09 -15.70
N ILE A 166 -16.30 13.21 -15.10
CA ILE A 166 -15.87 12.37 -13.98
C ILE A 166 -14.77 11.39 -14.41
N CYS A 167 -14.90 10.75 -15.58
CA CYS A 167 -13.86 9.85 -16.10
C CYS A 167 -12.52 10.57 -16.25
N ARG A 168 -12.53 11.76 -16.87
CA ARG A 168 -11.32 12.57 -17.04
C ARG A 168 -10.75 13.05 -15.70
N TRP A 169 -11.60 13.45 -14.76
CA TRP A 169 -11.15 13.88 -13.45
C TRP A 169 -10.47 12.74 -12.69
N HIS A 170 -11.11 11.57 -12.69
CA HIS A 170 -10.56 10.35 -12.12
C HIS A 170 -9.18 10.05 -12.69
N ASP A 171 -9.05 9.97 -14.01
CA ASP A 171 -7.81 9.54 -14.67
C ASP A 171 -6.68 10.56 -14.52
N MET A 172 -6.98 11.85 -14.49
CA MET A 172 -5.97 12.91 -14.39
C MET A 172 -5.57 13.29 -12.96
N TYR A 173 -6.48 13.18 -11.99
CA TYR A 173 -6.27 13.73 -10.65
C TYR A 173 -6.40 12.70 -9.53
N LEU A 174 -7.16 11.62 -9.72
CA LEU A 174 -7.35 10.60 -8.68
C LEU A 174 -6.36 9.43 -8.86
N THR A 175 -6.32 8.83 -10.05
CA THR A 175 -5.46 7.67 -10.37
C THR A 175 -3.97 7.94 -10.15
N PRO A 176 -3.39 9.10 -10.58
CA PRO A 176 -1.94 9.32 -10.44
C PRO A 176 -1.43 9.36 -9.01
N ILE A 177 -2.32 9.61 -8.04
CA ILE A 177 -1.97 9.73 -6.62
C ILE A 177 -2.55 8.61 -5.76
N GLN A 178 -3.32 7.69 -6.36
CA GLN A 178 -3.90 6.55 -5.67
C GLN A 178 -2.86 5.58 -5.10
N GLY A 179 -1.63 5.63 -5.63
CA GLY A 179 -0.45 4.97 -5.05
C GLY A 179 -0.14 5.39 -3.61
N CYS A 180 -0.80 6.42 -3.06
CA CYS A 180 -0.77 6.71 -1.64
C CYS A 180 -1.33 5.57 -0.76
N MET A 181 -2.03 4.59 -1.34
CA MET A 181 -2.59 3.42 -0.65
C MET A 181 -1.91 2.08 -1.02
N TYR A 182 -1.03 2.03 -2.03
CA TYR A 182 -0.38 0.79 -2.45
C TYR A 182 0.89 1.05 -3.26
N LYS A 183 1.77 0.05 -3.39
CA LYS A 183 2.94 0.11 -4.28
C LYS A 183 2.53 0.18 -5.74
N PRO A 184 2.61 1.36 -6.40
CA PRO A 184 2.36 1.42 -7.81
C PRO A 184 3.57 0.83 -8.54
N SER A 185 3.35 0.38 -9.77
CA SER A 185 4.42 0.04 -10.70
C SER A 185 5.20 1.28 -11.17
N SER A 186 4.64 2.49 -10.98
CA SER A 186 5.27 3.77 -11.31
C SER A 186 6.29 4.19 -10.23
N ARG A 187 7.32 4.92 -10.66
CA ARG A 187 8.39 5.43 -9.77
C ARG A 187 7.91 6.51 -8.80
N LEU A 188 6.71 7.05 -8.96
CA LEU A 188 6.17 8.16 -8.16
C LEU A 188 4.83 7.76 -7.53
N PRO A 189 4.85 7.10 -6.36
CA PRO A 189 3.63 6.63 -5.71
C PRO A 189 2.70 7.73 -5.19
N PHE A 190 3.22 8.94 -5.01
CA PHE A 190 2.47 10.11 -4.54
C PHE A 190 2.26 11.17 -5.64
N GLY A 191 2.44 10.84 -6.91
CA GLY A 191 2.35 11.82 -8.01
C GLY A 191 3.35 12.96 -7.85
N ASP A 192 2.89 14.18 -7.64
CA ASP A 192 3.71 15.37 -7.39
C ASP A 192 3.80 15.75 -5.90
N TYR A 193 3.13 15.02 -5.02
CA TYR A 193 3.10 15.33 -3.59
C TYR A 193 4.36 14.84 -2.86
N PRO A 194 4.89 15.61 -1.90
CA PRO A 194 6.17 15.33 -1.25
C PRO A 194 6.11 14.13 -0.29
N ASP A 195 4.95 13.84 0.29
CA ASP A 195 4.74 12.78 1.27
C ASP A 195 3.33 12.18 1.18
N ARG A 196 3.13 11.03 1.85
CA ARG A 196 1.87 10.28 1.83
C ARG A 196 0.72 11.11 2.37
N LYS A 197 0.95 11.83 3.48
CA LYS A 197 -0.06 12.65 4.14
C LYS A 197 -0.64 13.71 3.20
N SER A 198 0.23 14.38 2.43
CA SER A 198 -0.16 15.37 1.43
C SER A 198 -0.91 14.72 0.26
N ALA A 199 -0.45 13.56 -0.21
CA ALA A 199 -1.10 12.79 -1.27
C ALA A 199 -2.50 12.29 -0.85
N ILE A 200 -2.67 11.78 0.38
CA ILE A 200 -3.96 11.39 0.95
C ILE A 200 -4.89 12.60 1.05
N SER A 201 -4.38 13.75 1.51
CA SER A 201 -5.18 14.98 1.58
C SER A 201 -5.70 15.37 0.20
N ALA A 202 -4.84 15.32 -0.82
CA ALA A 202 -5.23 15.60 -2.20
C ALA A 202 -6.21 14.56 -2.76
N TYR A 203 -6.00 13.27 -2.47
CA TYR A 203 -6.89 12.19 -2.87
C TYR A 203 -8.31 12.42 -2.33
N ARG A 204 -8.43 12.77 -1.04
CA ARG A 204 -9.72 13.13 -0.42
C ARG A 204 -10.35 14.37 -1.04
N THR A 205 -9.56 15.42 -1.31
CA THR A 205 -10.05 16.61 -2.01
C THR A 205 -10.62 16.25 -3.38
N ASN A 206 -9.94 15.39 -4.14
CA ASN A 206 -10.44 14.94 -5.44
C ASN A 206 -11.72 14.11 -5.34
N LEU A 207 -11.87 13.26 -4.32
CA LEU A 207 -13.14 12.57 -4.06
C LEU A 207 -14.28 13.55 -3.77
N ASN A 208 -14.05 14.60 -2.97
CA ASN A 208 -15.06 15.64 -2.70
C ASN A 208 -15.43 16.42 -3.97
N ILE A 209 -14.47 16.71 -4.85
CA ILE A 209 -14.75 17.39 -6.12
C ILE A 209 -15.61 16.49 -7.03
N ILE A 210 -15.29 15.19 -7.10
CA ILE A 210 -16.10 14.22 -7.85
C ILE A 210 -17.51 14.13 -7.28
N GLU A 211 -17.67 14.10 -5.96
CA GLU A 211 -19.00 14.16 -5.31
C GLU A 211 -19.76 15.43 -5.72
N GLY A 212 -19.09 16.57 -5.84
CA GLY A 212 -19.68 17.82 -6.30
C GLY A 212 -20.22 17.78 -7.74
N PHE A 213 -19.79 16.83 -8.57
CA PHE A 213 -20.36 16.60 -9.90
C PHE A 213 -21.68 15.80 -9.90
N MET A 214 -22.02 15.15 -8.79
CA MET A 214 -23.29 14.43 -8.64
C MET A 214 -24.43 15.47 -8.50
N ALA A 215 -25.56 15.36 -9.21
CA ALA A 215 -26.59 16.42 -9.15
C ALA A 215 -27.48 16.29 -7.91
N GLU A 216 -27.92 17.41 -7.34
CA GLU A 216 -28.79 17.41 -6.14
C GLU A 216 -30.15 16.73 -6.39
N GLU A 217 -30.64 16.76 -7.63
CA GLU A 217 -31.92 16.16 -8.05
C GLU A 217 -31.89 14.61 -8.18
N ASP A 218 -30.72 13.98 -8.06
CA ASP A 218 -30.51 12.53 -8.28
C ASP A 218 -30.97 11.64 -7.10
N GLY A 219 -31.80 12.15 -6.17
CA GLY A 219 -32.33 11.41 -5.02
C GLY A 219 -31.29 11.02 -3.96
N MET A 220 -30.03 11.45 -4.12
CA MET A 220 -28.89 11.11 -3.26
C MET A 220 -28.78 12.03 -2.04
N THR A 221 -29.90 12.32 -1.39
CA THR A 221 -29.97 13.21 -0.22
C THR A 221 -29.71 12.44 1.07
N GLY A 222 -28.54 11.80 1.21
CA GLY A 222 -27.92 11.37 2.49
C GLY A 222 -28.69 10.52 3.53
N THR A 223 -30.00 10.28 3.40
CA THR A 223 -30.87 9.66 4.41
C THR A 223 -32.17 9.07 3.81
N GLY A 224 -32.26 8.92 2.48
CA GLY A 224 -33.47 8.45 1.79
C GLY A 224 -33.65 6.92 1.81
N SER A 225 -34.90 6.48 1.97
CA SER A 225 -35.34 5.08 1.91
C SER A 225 -34.87 4.34 0.65
N PRO A 226 -34.62 3.02 0.67
CA PRO A 226 -34.08 2.30 -0.48
C PRO A 226 -35.02 2.41 -1.69
N SER A 227 -34.49 2.96 -2.78
CA SER A 227 -35.04 2.81 -4.12
C SER A 227 -34.95 1.34 -4.54
N SER A 228 -35.94 0.83 -5.29
CA SER A 228 -35.90 -0.54 -5.84
C SER A 228 -34.99 -0.67 -7.07
N SER A 229 -34.35 0.42 -7.50
CA SER A 229 -33.41 0.45 -8.62
C SER A 229 -32.16 1.25 -8.25
N PRO A 230 -30.96 0.77 -8.63
CA PRO A 230 -29.73 1.44 -8.28
C PRO A 230 -29.67 2.83 -8.90
N SER A 231 -29.13 3.80 -8.16
CA SER A 231 -28.94 5.17 -8.62
C SER A 231 -27.48 5.38 -9.02
N TYR A 232 -27.27 5.83 -10.26
CA TYR A 232 -25.96 5.97 -10.89
C TYR A 232 -25.42 7.42 -10.81
N LEU A 233 -24.10 7.59 -10.94
CA LEU A 233 -23.40 8.87 -10.68
C LEU A 233 -23.88 10.05 -11.52
N CYS A 234 -24.28 9.80 -12.77
CA CYS A 234 -24.59 10.85 -13.75
C CYS A 234 -26.09 11.13 -13.89
N GLY A 235 -26.86 10.75 -12.87
CA GLY A 235 -28.30 10.93 -12.77
C GLY A 235 -29.11 9.90 -13.55
N GLY A 236 -30.28 9.57 -13.02
CA GLY A 236 -31.22 8.61 -13.61
C GLY A 236 -30.96 7.14 -13.25
N GLY A 237 -31.73 6.25 -13.88
CA GLY A 237 -31.65 4.79 -13.71
C GLY A 237 -30.72 4.09 -14.70
N GLU A 238 -29.86 4.83 -15.41
CA GLU A 238 -28.95 4.28 -16.42
C GLU A 238 -27.48 4.36 -15.97
N VAL A 239 -26.79 3.23 -16.11
CA VAL A 239 -25.35 3.14 -15.84
C VAL A 239 -24.56 3.99 -16.81
N SER A 240 -23.48 4.63 -16.33
CA SER A 240 -22.58 5.42 -17.16
C SER A 240 -21.13 4.96 -17.04
N LEU A 241 -20.28 5.40 -17.98
CA LEU A 241 -18.85 5.07 -17.93
C LEU A 241 -18.16 5.63 -16.66
N ALA A 242 -18.68 6.72 -16.10
CA ALA A 242 -18.22 7.25 -14.82
C ALA A 242 -18.41 6.25 -13.67
N ASP A 243 -19.52 5.50 -13.65
CA ASP A 243 -19.77 4.48 -12.62
C ASP A 243 -18.72 3.38 -12.70
N ALA A 244 -18.50 2.82 -13.89
CA ALA A 244 -17.46 1.83 -14.14
C ALA A 244 -16.06 2.35 -13.84
N THR A 245 -15.83 3.65 -14.02
CA THR A 245 -14.54 4.30 -13.80
C THR A 245 -14.24 4.49 -12.31
N LEU A 246 -15.18 5.06 -11.56
CA LEU A 246 -14.94 5.47 -10.18
C LEU A 246 -15.09 4.31 -9.19
N PHE A 247 -16.01 3.37 -9.46
CA PHE A 247 -16.39 2.34 -8.48
C PHE A 247 -15.20 1.51 -7.99
N PRO A 248 -14.30 1.01 -8.87
CA PRO A 248 -13.12 0.28 -8.43
C PRO A 248 -12.28 1.12 -7.44
N SER A 249 -11.99 2.37 -7.76
CA SER A 249 -11.21 3.26 -6.88
C SER A 249 -11.89 3.51 -5.53
N CYS A 250 -13.22 3.49 -5.47
CA CYS A 250 -13.97 3.55 -4.23
C CYS A 250 -13.85 2.27 -3.39
N VAL A 251 -13.69 1.08 -3.99
CA VAL A 251 -13.36 -0.16 -3.24
C VAL A 251 -12.04 0.01 -2.48
N PHE A 252 -11.00 0.47 -3.17
CA PHE A 252 -9.68 0.70 -2.58
C PHE A 252 -9.72 1.79 -1.52
N ALA A 253 -10.38 2.91 -1.80
CA ALA A 253 -10.51 4.01 -0.83
C ALA A 253 -11.25 3.56 0.43
N SER A 254 -12.31 2.77 0.29
CA SER A 254 -13.12 2.32 1.43
C SER A 254 -12.37 1.36 2.36
N TYR A 255 -11.53 0.51 1.79
CA TYR A 255 -10.84 -0.55 2.52
C TYR A 255 -9.40 -0.22 2.91
N MET A 256 -8.64 0.42 2.02
CA MET A 256 -7.20 0.66 2.20
C MET A 256 -6.89 2.02 2.80
N LEU A 257 -7.61 3.08 2.41
CA LEU A 257 -7.31 4.44 2.89
C LEU A 257 -7.25 4.53 4.43
N PRO A 258 -8.17 3.91 5.21
CA PRO A 258 -8.11 3.96 6.67
C PRO A 258 -6.85 3.33 7.29
N LYS A 259 -6.12 2.49 6.56
CA LYS A 259 -4.86 1.87 7.04
C LYS A 259 -3.67 2.83 6.96
N PHE A 260 -3.77 3.88 6.17
CA PHE A 260 -2.70 4.87 5.93
C PHE A 260 -3.06 6.29 6.37
N ASP A 261 -4.33 6.54 6.66
CA ASP A 261 -4.79 7.85 7.11
C ASP A 261 -4.66 7.98 8.62
N GLU A 262 -3.56 8.59 9.06
CA GLU A 262 -3.21 8.75 10.47
C GLU A 262 -3.93 9.91 11.16
N ASP A 263 -4.75 10.71 10.45
CA ASP A 263 -5.44 11.87 11.01
C ASP A 263 -6.74 11.45 11.72
N PRO A 264 -6.79 11.43 13.07
CA PRO A 264 -7.93 10.94 13.82
C PRO A 264 -9.15 11.88 13.75
N THR A 265 -8.98 13.09 13.19
CA THR A 265 -10.05 14.09 13.09
C THR A 265 -10.90 13.94 11.82
N ARG A 266 -10.48 13.09 10.88
CA ARG A 266 -11.16 12.93 9.60
C ARG A 266 -12.42 12.08 9.70
N PRO A 267 -13.47 12.40 8.93
CA PRO A 267 -14.71 11.64 8.94
C PRO A 267 -14.51 10.22 8.41
N MET A 268 -15.21 9.29 9.05
CA MET A 268 -15.43 7.92 8.59
C MET A 268 -16.92 7.76 8.23
N PRO A 269 -17.28 7.09 7.11
CA PRO A 269 -16.41 6.37 6.17
C PRO A 269 -15.47 7.28 5.35
N PRO A 270 -14.42 6.72 4.72
CA PRO A 270 -13.41 7.53 4.03
C PRO A 270 -13.92 8.19 2.75
N LEU A 271 -15.03 7.72 2.19
CA LEU A 271 -15.69 8.33 1.04
C LEU A 271 -16.60 9.49 1.49
N PRO A 272 -16.74 10.53 0.66
CA PRO A 272 -17.76 11.57 0.86
C PRO A 272 -19.20 10.97 0.95
N PRO A 273 -20.16 11.63 1.64
CA PRO A 273 -21.45 11.01 2.01
C PRO A 273 -22.31 10.50 0.84
N ARG A 274 -22.40 11.26 -0.26
CA ARG A 274 -23.18 10.85 -1.44
C ARG A 274 -22.47 9.76 -2.22
N LEU A 275 -21.15 9.85 -2.34
CA LEU A 275 -20.35 8.77 -2.91
C LEU A 275 -20.44 7.49 -2.08
N THR A 276 -20.55 7.60 -0.76
CA THR A 276 -20.79 6.44 0.12
C THR A 276 -22.13 5.79 -0.23
N GLY A 277 -23.21 6.59 -0.30
CA GLY A 277 -24.54 6.08 -0.66
C GLY A 277 -24.57 5.39 -2.02
N TRP A 278 -24.02 6.05 -3.05
CA TRP A 278 -23.88 5.48 -4.39
C TRP A 278 -23.05 4.18 -4.40
N PHE A 279 -21.90 4.17 -3.73
CA PHE A 279 -21.01 3.03 -3.70
C PHE A 279 -21.67 1.82 -3.01
N ASP A 280 -22.32 2.03 -1.87
CA ASP A 280 -23.01 0.97 -1.14
C ASP A 280 -24.22 0.42 -1.90
N ASP A 281 -24.95 1.28 -2.60
CA ASP A 281 -26.08 0.90 -3.44
C ASP A 281 -25.62 0.00 -4.61
N LEU A 282 -24.65 0.43 -5.42
CA LEU A 282 -24.13 -0.39 -6.52
C LEU A 282 -23.50 -1.69 -6.03
N ARG A 283 -22.76 -1.65 -4.91
CA ARG A 283 -22.14 -2.84 -4.32
C ARG A 283 -23.19 -3.89 -3.89
N SER A 284 -24.36 -3.45 -3.44
CA SER A 284 -25.37 -4.32 -2.82
C SER A 284 -26.46 -4.73 -3.82
N ASN A 285 -26.85 -3.83 -4.71
CA ASN A 285 -28.06 -3.97 -5.52
C ASN A 285 -27.77 -4.17 -7.00
N ASP A 286 -26.51 -4.01 -7.43
CA ASP A 286 -26.12 -4.25 -8.81
C ASP A 286 -25.19 -5.47 -8.95
N GLU A 287 -25.63 -6.48 -9.70
CA GLU A 287 -24.93 -7.76 -9.85
C GLU A 287 -23.48 -7.63 -10.38
N ALA A 288 -23.23 -6.76 -11.36
CA ALA A 288 -21.92 -6.65 -11.97
C ALA A 288 -20.93 -5.89 -11.10
N PHE A 289 -21.39 -4.79 -10.48
CA PHE A 289 -20.58 -4.03 -9.53
C PHE A 289 -20.32 -4.87 -8.26
N SER A 290 -21.31 -5.60 -7.77
CA SER A 290 -21.16 -6.56 -6.67
C SER A 290 -20.18 -7.69 -7.00
N ARG A 291 -20.22 -8.22 -8.23
CA ARG A 291 -19.24 -9.22 -8.70
C ARG A 291 -17.82 -8.64 -8.72
N VAL A 292 -17.62 -7.46 -9.31
CA VAL A 292 -16.30 -6.80 -9.35
C VAL A 292 -15.79 -6.49 -7.95
N TYR A 293 -16.66 -6.01 -7.06
CA TYR A 293 -16.34 -5.80 -5.65
C TYR A 293 -15.82 -7.08 -4.99
N ARG A 294 -16.53 -8.21 -5.17
CA ARG A 294 -16.09 -9.51 -4.64
C ARG A 294 -14.76 -9.96 -5.21
N GLU A 295 -14.57 -9.83 -6.53
CA GLU A 295 -13.30 -10.20 -7.20
C GLU A 295 -12.10 -9.40 -6.66
N ILE A 296 -12.28 -8.09 -6.43
CA ILE A 296 -11.25 -7.22 -5.83
C ILE A 296 -11.02 -7.60 -4.36
N MET A 297 -12.09 -7.66 -3.56
CA MET A 297 -12.01 -7.87 -2.11
C MET A 297 -11.48 -9.25 -1.75
N ASP A 298 -11.87 -10.30 -2.49
CA ASP A 298 -11.32 -11.63 -2.29
C ASP A 298 -9.80 -11.58 -2.44
N THR A 299 -9.28 -11.00 -3.51
CA THR A 299 -7.82 -10.87 -3.70
C THR A 299 -7.15 -10.06 -2.59
N LEU A 300 -7.76 -8.96 -2.15
CA LEU A 300 -7.21 -8.14 -1.06
C LEU A 300 -7.20 -8.89 0.28
N VAL A 301 -8.23 -9.66 0.61
CA VAL A 301 -8.31 -10.37 1.88
C VAL A 301 -7.54 -11.70 1.82
N THR A 302 -7.83 -12.58 0.87
CA THR A 302 -7.20 -13.91 0.83
C THR A 302 -5.73 -13.85 0.43
N SER A 303 -5.37 -13.01 -0.55
CA SER A 303 -3.97 -12.93 -1.01
C SER A 303 -3.14 -11.92 -0.21
N TRP A 304 -3.61 -10.68 -0.02
CA TRP A 304 -2.77 -9.65 0.62
C TRP A 304 -2.73 -9.75 2.13
N GLU A 305 -3.86 -9.98 2.81
CA GLU A 305 -3.88 -10.22 4.27
C GLU A 305 -3.44 -11.65 4.60
N GLY A 306 -3.83 -12.64 3.79
CA GLY A 306 -3.52 -14.05 4.01
C GLY A 306 -2.16 -14.48 3.46
N THR A 307 -2.15 -14.94 2.20
CA THR A 307 -1.07 -15.82 1.71
C THR A 307 0.27 -15.13 1.49
N ASN A 308 0.27 -13.92 0.94
CA ASN A 308 1.49 -13.23 0.53
C ASN A 308 1.89 -12.13 1.52
N ARG A 309 1.07 -11.90 2.56
CA ARG A 309 1.27 -10.89 3.60
C ARG A 309 1.75 -9.53 3.07
N ARG A 310 1.21 -9.12 1.92
CA ARG A 310 1.73 -7.98 1.14
C ARG A 310 1.71 -6.67 1.92
N TRP A 311 0.83 -6.55 2.92
CA TRP A 311 0.81 -5.43 3.85
C TRP A 311 2.15 -5.20 4.54
N ASP A 312 2.93 -6.24 4.79
CA ASP A 312 4.24 -6.12 5.43
C ASP A 312 5.25 -5.34 4.57
N ASP A 313 5.00 -5.23 3.25
CA ASP A 313 5.94 -4.66 2.27
C ASP A 313 5.43 -3.34 1.66
N ILE A 314 4.14 -3.02 1.86
CA ILE A 314 3.49 -1.83 1.28
C ILE A 314 3.80 -0.57 2.10
N TRP A 315 4.29 -0.67 3.33
CA TRP A 315 4.56 0.51 4.17
C TRP A 315 5.61 1.45 3.57
N LEU A 316 6.64 0.91 2.92
CA LEU A 316 7.63 1.72 2.19
C LEU A 316 7.13 2.20 0.83
N ALA A 317 6.05 1.60 0.34
CA ALA A 317 5.53 1.84 -0.98
C ALA A 317 4.86 3.21 -1.06
N GLY A 318 5.64 4.22 -1.46
CA GLY A 318 5.22 5.59 -1.23
C GLY A 318 6.38 6.55 -1.06
N LEU A 319 7.27 6.20 -0.15
CA LEU A 319 8.28 7.14 0.30
C LEU A 319 9.30 7.37 -0.80
N ARG A 320 9.54 8.66 -1.10
CA ARG A 320 10.58 9.03 -2.06
C ARG A 320 11.91 9.01 -1.35
N ASP A 321 12.81 8.18 -1.84
CA ASP A 321 14.21 8.40 -1.58
C ASP A 321 14.76 9.41 -2.59
N THR A 322 14.96 10.64 -2.14
CA THR A 322 15.59 11.72 -2.92
C THR A 322 17.05 11.93 -2.53
N ALA A 323 17.57 11.13 -1.59
CA ALA A 323 18.95 11.25 -1.17
C ALA A 323 19.90 10.82 -2.29
N PRO A 324 21.10 11.43 -2.39
CA PRO A 324 22.13 10.94 -3.28
C PRO A 324 22.46 9.48 -3.02
N SER A 325 22.84 8.75 -4.08
CA SER A 325 23.36 7.39 -3.95
C SER A 325 24.58 7.35 -3.03
N THR A 326 24.70 6.24 -2.31
CA THR A 326 25.77 5.94 -1.35
C THR A 326 26.45 4.64 -1.74
N ILE A 327 27.59 4.34 -1.10
CA ILE A 327 28.30 3.07 -1.27
C ILE A 327 27.43 1.84 -0.92
N PHE A 328 26.44 1.98 -0.03
CA PHE A 328 25.55 0.89 0.31
C PHE A 328 24.53 0.61 -0.81
N ASP A 329 24.13 1.62 -1.59
CA ASP A 329 23.31 1.41 -2.78
C ASP A 329 24.09 0.64 -3.86
N GLU A 330 25.39 0.94 -4.00
CA GLU A 330 26.30 0.23 -4.91
C GLU A 330 26.57 -1.23 -4.47
N ILE A 331 26.54 -1.50 -3.16
CA ILE A 331 26.56 -2.88 -2.64
C ILE A 331 25.24 -3.59 -2.95
N ILE A 332 24.09 -2.92 -2.74
CA ILE A 332 22.76 -3.49 -3.03
C ILE A 332 22.60 -3.80 -4.53
N SER A 333 23.12 -2.96 -5.42
CA SER A 333 23.09 -3.19 -6.87
C SER A 333 24.06 -4.29 -7.33
N GLY A 334 25.05 -4.63 -6.50
CA GLY A 334 26.13 -5.56 -6.83
C GLY A 334 27.28 -4.92 -7.62
N ASP A 335 27.31 -3.59 -7.73
CA ASP A 335 28.41 -2.87 -8.38
C ASP A 335 29.71 -2.94 -7.54
N ILE A 336 29.57 -2.99 -6.21
CA ILE A 336 30.65 -3.23 -5.26
C ILE A 336 30.43 -4.54 -4.52
N PRO A 337 31.42 -5.45 -4.45
CA PRO A 337 31.29 -6.68 -3.69
C PRO A 337 31.28 -6.42 -2.18
N ALA A 338 30.50 -7.20 -1.45
CA ALA A 338 30.50 -7.24 0.01
C ALA A 338 30.56 -8.70 0.50
N ASP A 339 31.17 -8.90 1.68
CA ASP A 339 31.13 -10.20 2.36
C ASP A 339 29.78 -10.36 3.06
N VAL A 340 28.79 -10.84 2.31
CA VAL A 340 27.40 -10.98 2.74
C VAL A 340 27.29 -12.10 3.77
N VAL A 341 26.80 -11.73 4.95
CA VAL A 341 26.53 -12.63 6.06
C VAL A 341 25.08 -13.12 6.00
N ARG A 342 24.16 -12.23 5.62
CA ARG A 342 22.75 -12.54 5.50
C ARG A 342 22.07 -11.60 4.52
N GLU A 343 21.13 -12.12 3.75
CA GLU A 343 20.29 -11.35 2.87
C GLU A 343 18.87 -11.90 2.89
N ASP A 344 17.89 -11.01 2.95
CA ASP A 344 16.50 -11.33 2.64
C ASP A 344 15.90 -10.29 1.66
N GLU A 345 14.58 -10.27 1.53
CA GLU A 345 13.88 -9.35 0.64
C GLU A 345 14.09 -7.87 1.02
N HIS A 346 14.24 -7.56 2.31
CA HIS A 346 14.23 -6.19 2.83
C HIS A 346 15.55 -5.73 3.42
N VAL A 347 16.34 -6.64 3.98
CA VAL A 347 17.60 -6.30 4.64
C VAL A 347 18.77 -7.03 4.02
N LEU A 348 19.91 -6.35 4.01
CA LEU A 348 21.20 -6.91 3.64
C LEU A 348 22.16 -6.70 4.81
N ALA A 349 22.87 -7.75 5.19
CA ALA A 349 23.87 -7.73 6.24
C ALA A 349 25.20 -8.28 5.75
N PHE A 350 26.28 -7.55 6.00
CA PHE A 350 27.61 -7.86 5.49
C PHE A 350 28.70 -7.40 6.46
N ARG A 351 29.90 -7.98 6.34
CA ARG A 351 31.04 -7.59 7.19
C ARG A 351 31.53 -6.20 6.83
N ASP A 352 31.81 -5.40 7.86
CA ASP A 352 32.47 -4.11 7.68
C ASP A 352 33.92 -4.31 7.20
N ILE A 353 34.35 -3.54 6.21
CA ILE A 353 35.73 -3.58 5.69
C ILE A 353 36.74 -2.96 6.66
N ASN A 354 36.28 -2.09 7.57
CA ASN A 354 37.05 -1.44 8.64
C ASN A 354 36.51 -1.88 10.02
N PRO A 355 36.72 -3.14 10.43
CA PRO A 355 36.09 -3.69 11.62
C PRO A 355 36.58 -3.03 12.92
N MET A 356 35.63 -2.57 13.76
CA MET A 356 35.93 -1.98 15.08
C MET A 356 35.95 -3.02 16.22
N ALA A 357 35.64 -4.27 15.91
CA ALA A 357 35.74 -5.45 16.77
C ALA A 357 36.08 -6.70 15.92
N PRO A 358 36.55 -7.81 16.51
CA PRO A 358 36.87 -9.04 15.75
C PRO A 358 35.75 -9.52 14.83
N VAL A 359 34.50 -9.32 15.26
CA VAL A 359 33.31 -9.45 14.41
C VAL A 359 32.62 -8.10 14.35
N HIS A 360 32.47 -7.55 13.14
CA HIS A 360 31.74 -6.32 12.86
C HIS A 360 30.88 -6.52 11.62
N VAL A 361 29.56 -6.54 11.82
CA VAL A 361 28.56 -6.69 10.74
C VAL A 361 27.72 -5.43 10.68
N LEU A 362 27.47 -4.95 9.47
CA LEU A 362 26.52 -3.88 9.19
C LEU A 362 25.23 -4.51 8.67
N ILE A 363 24.09 -3.96 9.09
CA ILE A 363 22.76 -4.33 8.58
C ILE A 363 22.13 -3.07 8.00
N ILE A 364 21.67 -3.16 6.75
CA ILE A 364 21.07 -2.05 6.01
C ILE A 364 19.71 -2.45 5.43
N PRO A 365 18.77 -1.52 5.27
CA PRO A 365 17.59 -1.76 4.45
C PRO A 365 17.99 -1.71 2.96
N LYS A 366 17.46 -2.65 2.16
CA LYS A 366 17.63 -2.69 0.70
C LYS A 366 16.82 -1.59 0.01
N ASP A 367 15.68 -1.23 0.59
CA ASP A 367 14.90 -0.04 0.24
C ASP A 367 14.87 0.88 1.46
N ARG A 368 15.69 1.95 1.45
CA ARG A 368 15.74 2.89 2.57
C ARG A 368 14.58 3.89 2.55
N ALA A 369 13.90 4.10 1.43
CA ALA A 369 12.73 4.97 1.34
C ALA A 369 12.91 6.37 2.02
N GLY A 370 14.09 6.98 1.88
CA GLY A 370 14.45 8.27 2.50
C GLY A 370 15.05 8.19 3.91
N LEU A 371 15.17 6.99 4.48
CA LEU A 371 15.78 6.69 5.78
C LEU A 371 17.31 6.79 5.75
N THR A 372 17.80 8.00 5.47
CA THR A 372 19.23 8.33 5.47
C THR A 372 19.85 8.30 6.86
N SER A 373 19.05 8.45 7.92
CA SER A 373 19.47 8.31 9.31
C SER A 373 18.26 8.05 10.22
N LEU A 374 18.49 7.73 11.51
CA LEU A 374 17.41 7.38 12.43
C LEU A 374 16.48 8.57 12.72
N ARG A 375 16.99 9.81 12.80
CA ARG A 375 16.15 11.01 12.97
C ARG A 375 15.24 11.32 11.77
N LYS A 376 15.41 10.62 10.65
CA LYS A 376 14.50 10.69 9.49
C LYS A 376 13.39 9.63 9.54
N ALA A 377 13.41 8.74 10.54
CA ALA A 377 12.36 7.75 10.73
C ALA A 377 11.00 8.40 10.96
N THR A 378 9.98 7.74 10.44
CA THR A 378 8.56 8.07 10.57
C THR A 378 7.79 6.79 10.92
N ALA A 379 6.50 6.89 11.21
CA ALA A 379 5.66 5.71 11.46
C ALA A 379 5.71 4.68 10.32
N GLU A 380 5.82 5.13 9.06
CA GLU A 380 5.97 4.26 7.88
C GLU A 380 7.23 3.38 7.93
N HIS A 381 8.27 3.78 8.66
CA HIS A 381 9.52 3.02 8.81
C HIS A 381 9.47 1.97 9.93
N THR A 382 8.39 1.89 10.71
CA THR A 382 8.31 1.00 11.88
C THR A 382 8.62 -0.45 11.54
N ASN A 383 8.08 -0.97 10.43
CA ASN A 383 8.29 -2.36 10.02
C ASN A 383 9.76 -2.63 9.67
N ILE A 384 10.37 -1.80 8.83
CA ILE A 384 11.77 -1.98 8.42
C ILE A 384 12.74 -1.82 9.59
N LEU A 385 12.51 -0.87 10.49
CA LEU A 385 13.30 -0.71 11.71
C LEU A 385 13.22 -1.95 12.60
N GLY A 386 12.01 -2.51 12.78
CA GLY A 386 11.82 -3.75 13.52
C GLY A 386 12.56 -4.94 12.90
N ARG A 387 12.50 -5.08 11.57
CA ARG A 387 13.22 -6.13 10.83
C ARG A 387 14.73 -6.01 10.98
N MET A 388 15.30 -4.80 10.89
CA MET A 388 16.73 -4.59 11.07
C MET A 388 17.19 -4.97 12.49
N LEU A 389 16.41 -4.63 13.53
CA LEU A 389 16.73 -5.00 14.90
C LEU A 389 16.57 -6.50 15.16
N LEU A 390 15.57 -7.14 14.55
CA LEU A 390 15.40 -8.60 14.62
C LEU A 390 16.59 -9.30 13.96
N ALA A 391 16.98 -8.87 12.75
CA ALA A 391 18.15 -9.37 12.05
C ALA A 391 19.43 -9.21 12.89
N ALA A 392 19.57 -8.09 13.62
CA ALA A 392 20.72 -7.88 14.52
C ALA A 392 20.79 -8.92 15.64
N GLY A 393 19.65 -9.27 16.25
CA GLY A 393 19.58 -10.33 17.24
C GLY A 393 19.88 -11.71 16.67
N GLU A 394 19.35 -12.01 15.49
CA GLU A 394 19.60 -13.29 14.81
C GLU A 394 21.07 -13.45 14.39
N ILE A 395 21.69 -12.40 13.87
CA ILE A 395 23.12 -12.37 13.53
C ILE A 395 24.00 -12.53 14.77
N ALA A 396 23.65 -11.86 15.87
CA ALA A 396 24.39 -11.98 17.12
C ALA A 396 24.30 -13.39 17.73
N ASN A 397 23.21 -14.12 17.50
CA ASN A 397 22.98 -15.49 17.95
C ASN A 397 23.56 -16.56 17.01
N ASP A 398 24.03 -16.18 15.83
CA ASP A 398 24.63 -17.13 14.89
C ASP A 398 26.02 -17.55 15.36
N GLU A 399 26.11 -18.76 15.90
CA GLU A 399 27.35 -19.35 16.44
C GLU A 399 28.46 -19.45 15.38
N THR A 400 28.12 -19.49 14.10
CA THR A 400 29.11 -19.58 13.00
C THR A 400 29.86 -18.27 12.76
N LEU A 401 29.31 -17.13 13.22
CA LEU A 401 29.88 -15.81 13.00
C LEU A 401 30.88 -15.38 14.08
N GLY A 402 30.92 -16.10 15.21
CA GLY A 402 31.92 -15.91 16.25
C GLY A 402 31.65 -14.73 17.20
N PHE A 403 30.39 -14.30 17.36
CA PHE A 403 30.06 -13.22 18.31
C PHE A 403 30.31 -13.61 19.78
N GLY A 404 30.11 -14.88 20.13
CA GLY A 404 30.20 -15.40 21.50
C GLY A 404 28.93 -15.11 22.31
N ASP A 405 29.07 -14.98 23.63
CA ASP A 405 27.96 -14.78 24.58
C ASP A 405 27.45 -13.31 24.65
N GLY A 406 27.52 -12.59 23.53
CA GLY A 406 26.98 -11.23 23.45
C GLY A 406 27.56 -10.37 22.33
N ALA A 407 26.80 -9.34 21.98
CA ALA A 407 27.18 -8.32 21.00
C ALA A 407 26.83 -6.92 21.50
N ARG A 408 27.52 -5.91 20.96
CA ARG A 408 27.12 -4.51 21.07
C ARG A 408 26.41 -4.11 19.78
N ILE A 409 25.17 -3.66 19.93
CA ILE A 409 24.36 -3.13 18.83
C ILE A 409 24.42 -1.60 18.88
N VAL A 410 24.78 -0.96 17.78
CA VAL A 410 24.92 0.51 17.70
C VAL A 410 24.21 1.03 16.46
N ILE A 411 23.50 2.15 16.60
CA ILE A 411 22.99 2.95 15.50
C ILE A 411 23.53 4.36 15.70
N ASN A 412 24.42 4.79 14.80
CA ASN A 412 24.92 6.16 14.80
C ASN A 412 23.95 7.04 14.01
N ASP A 413 23.69 8.26 14.48
CA ASP A 413 22.74 9.17 13.84
C ASP A 413 23.33 10.59 13.74
N GLY A 414 23.58 11.00 12.50
CA GLY A 414 24.17 12.29 12.14
C GLY A 414 25.70 12.36 12.32
N PRO A 415 26.34 13.42 11.79
CA PRO A 415 27.81 13.56 11.80
C PRO A 415 28.43 13.52 13.20
N ASP A 416 27.83 14.25 14.15
CA ASP A 416 28.32 14.27 15.55
C ASP A 416 28.08 12.95 16.29
N GLY A 417 27.16 12.12 15.78
CA GLY A 417 26.93 10.76 16.25
C GLY A 417 27.87 9.72 15.65
N GLY A 418 28.78 10.13 14.75
CA GLY A 418 29.70 9.23 14.06
C GLY A 418 29.06 8.45 12.90
N GLN A 419 27.98 8.97 12.31
CA GLN A 419 27.40 8.39 11.11
C GLN A 419 28.20 8.83 9.87
N GLU A 420 28.86 7.88 9.21
CA GLU A 420 29.71 8.16 8.03
C GLU A 420 28.95 8.01 6.70
N VAL A 421 28.05 7.03 6.62
CA VAL A 421 27.23 6.78 5.43
C VAL A 421 25.78 7.21 5.69
N ASN A 422 25.24 8.08 4.81
CA ASN A 422 23.87 8.58 4.89
C ASN A 422 22.82 7.56 4.40
N HIS A 423 22.90 6.37 4.96
CA HIS A 423 22.00 5.25 4.76
C HIS A 423 21.89 4.58 6.12
N LEU A 424 20.70 4.55 6.73
CA LEU A 424 20.57 4.01 8.09
C LEU A 424 21.14 2.59 8.16
N HIS A 425 22.05 2.36 9.10
CA HIS A 425 22.67 1.07 9.31
C HIS A 425 22.80 0.75 10.79
N VAL A 426 22.71 -0.54 11.10
CA VAL A 426 22.93 -1.08 12.45
C VAL A 426 24.29 -1.76 12.46
N HIS A 427 25.14 -1.35 13.39
CA HIS A 427 26.39 -2.05 13.68
C HIS A 427 26.14 -3.17 14.69
N VAL A 428 26.63 -4.37 14.39
CA VAL A 428 26.68 -5.52 15.28
C VAL A 428 28.13 -5.85 15.54
N LEU A 429 28.62 -5.59 16.75
CA LEU A 429 30.02 -5.69 17.14
C LEU A 429 30.21 -6.80 18.19
N GLY A 430 31.18 -7.69 18.00
CA GLY A 430 31.49 -8.73 18.99
C GLY A 430 32.76 -9.53 18.70
N GLY A 431 32.81 -10.78 19.16
CA GLY A 431 34.01 -11.64 19.11
C GLY A 431 35.06 -11.30 20.17
N ARG A 432 34.71 -10.42 21.11
CA ARG A 432 35.46 -10.15 22.35
C ARG A 432 34.53 -9.50 23.38
N LYS A 433 34.95 -9.49 24.64
CA LYS A 433 34.28 -8.69 25.67
C LYS A 433 34.38 -7.21 25.32
N MET A 434 33.23 -6.56 25.14
CA MET A 434 33.17 -5.14 24.82
C MET A 434 33.48 -4.29 26.08
N GLY A 435 34.27 -3.22 25.92
CA GLY A 435 34.64 -2.35 27.04
C GLY A 435 33.42 -1.64 27.65
N ARG A 436 33.46 -1.28 28.94
CA ARG A 436 32.37 -0.47 29.52
C ARG A 436 32.42 0.95 28.95
N THR A 437 31.36 1.35 28.27
CA THR A 437 31.26 2.68 27.63
C THR A 437 29.98 3.41 28.06
N PHE A 438 28.91 2.65 28.31
CA PHE A 438 27.62 3.15 28.80
C PHE A 438 27.21 2.23 29.96
N GLY A 439 26.92 2.81 31.13
CA GLY A 439 26.63 2.08 32.38
C GLY A 439 27.75 2.21 33.41
#